data_AF-A0A1V6C1T9-F1
#
_entry.id   AF-A0A1V6C1T9-F1
#
_cell.length_a   1.000
_cell.length_b   1.000
_cell.length_c   1.000
_cell.angle_alpha   90.00
_cell.angle_beta   90.00
_cell.angle_gamma   90.00
#
_symmetry.space_group_name_H-M   'P 1'
#
loop_
_entity.id
_entity.type
_entity.pdbx_description
1 polymer ?
#
loop_
_entity_poly.entity_id
_entity_poly.type
_entity_poly.pdbx_seq_one_letter_code
_entity_poly.pdbx_strand_id
1 'polypeptide(L)'
;MAADIEHKKVIPLYLEAYSHEAKDFRSENDQIFKAIDTVSLHIGNKGIYAIDRGGDRGKLYDKFLEKGKEKRFVIPLVKTRDLVHRGVRKNCHALATALPCPHEAAIIKYEGGKEQKVTIRYASLPVKLPNHGYPLFLIVAKGFGKEPMMLLTNCPVKMKVKETIWHVIEIYLTRWKCDESFRSIKQCYNLENIRVRHYTSIRNLVAIILAVSYFAAVYLADNLKLKILIERVYLVSKRFFGVPTFFNYAIADGLYNLLFSGNTGIHETRRATKPEFRRYTILT
;
A
#
# COMPACT_ATOMS: atom_id res chain seq x y z
N MET A 1 -0.30 6.79 1.28
CA MET A 1 1.00 6.19 0.92
C MET A 1 1.07 6.03 -0.59
N ALA A 2 2.25 6.14 -1.20
CA ALA A 2 2.53 5.69 -2.56
C ALA A 2 3.58 4.59 -2.53
N ALA A 3 3.47 3.64 -3.45
CA ALA A 3 4.40 2.54 -3.59
C ALA A 3 4.55 2.19 -5.06
N ASP A 4 5.74 1.71 -5.40
CA ASP A 4 6.02 1.12 -6.70
C ASP A 4 5.86 -0.41 -6.62
N ILE A 5 5.49 -1.03 -7.73
CA ILE A 5 5.44 -2.47 -7.90
C ILE A 5 6.87 -3.03 -7.89
N GLU A 6 7.77 -2.38 -8.64
CA GLU A 6 9.16 -2.82 -8.86
C GLU A 6 10.07 -2.45 -7.68
N HIS A 7 9.82 -1.31 -7.05
CA HIS A 7 10.66 -0.84 -5.94
C HIS A 7 10.11 -1.27 -4.57
N LYS A 8 11.04 -1.31 -3.60
CA LYS A 8 10.76 -1.64 -2.20
C LYS A 8 10.31 -0.44 -1.36
N LYS A 9 10.28 0.76 -1.97
CA LYS A 9 10.03 2.03 -1.29
C LYS A 9 8.54 2.29 -1.18
N VAL A 10 8.10 2.61 0.04
CA VAL A 10 6.76 3.12 0.33
C VAL A 10 6.92 4.54 0.86
N ILE A 11 6.22 5.50 0.24
CA ILE A 11 6.35 6.93 0.53
C ILE A 11 5.06 7.41 1.21
N PRO A 12 5.15 7.94 2.44
CA PRO A 12 4.04 8.66 3.06
C PRO A 12 3.70 9.94 2.31
N LEU A 13 2.49 10.01 1.75
CA LEU A 13 2.03 11.19 1.00
C LEU A 13 0.99 12.01 1.76
N TYR A 14 0.19 11.34 2.58
CA TYR A 14 -0.94 11.94 3.28
C TYR A 14 -1.23 11.13 4.53
N LEU A 15 -1.47 11.82 5.63
CA LEU A 15 -1.93 11.27 6.89
C LEU A 15 -2.65 12.39 7.64
N GLU A 16 -3.89 12.15 8.04
CA GLU A 16 -4.70 13.09 8.78
C GLU A 16 -5.56 12.35 9.80
N ALA A 17 -5.66 12.91 11.01
CA ALA A 17 -6.68 12.50 11.97
C ALA A 17 -7.93 13.36 11.77
N TYR A 18 -9.08 12.70 11.72
CA TYR A 18 -10.39 13.34 11.72
C TYR A 18 -11.26 12.78 12.85
N SER A 19 -12.27 13.52 13.27
CA SER A 19 -13.26 13.07 14.26
C SER A 19 -14.68 13.23 13.72
N HIS A 20 -15.55 12.26 14.03
CA HIS A 20 -16.99 12.34 13.75
C HIS A 20 -17.70 13.44 14.57
N GLU A 21 -17.10 13.86 15.69
CA GLU A 21 -17.62 14.92 16.56
C GLU A 21 -17.12 16.32 16.16
N ALA A 22 -16.20 16.41 15.19
CA ALA A 22 -15.70 17.70 14.72
C ALA A 22 -16.83 18.46 13.99
N LYS A 23 -16.95 19.77 14.26
CA LYS A 23 -18.03 20.61 13.68
C LYS A 23 -18.03 20.63 12.15
N ASP A 24 -16.88 20.45 11.53
CA ASP A 24 -16.68 20.42 10.08
C ASP A 24 -16.76 19.01 9.48
N PHE A 25 -17.00 17.99 10.29
CA PHE A 25 -17.19 16.63 9.79
C PHE A 25 -18.51 16.51 9.02
N ARG A 26 -18.41 16.10 7.75
CA ARG A 26 -19.59 15.89 6.88
C ARG A 26 -19.88 14.41 6.69
N SER A 27 -18.89 13.67 6.19
CA SER A 27 -18.98 12.22 5.99
C SER A 27 -17.59 11.62 5.83
N GLU A 28 -17.48 10.31 6.01
CA GLU A 28 -16.24 9.57 5.70
C GLU A 28 -15.85 9.72 4.22
N ASN A 29 -16.84 9.74 3.31
CA ASN A 29 -16.58 9.94 1.88
C ASN A 29 -15.93 11.30 1.62
N ASP A 30 -16.36 12.36 2.31
CA ASP A 30 -15.75 13.69 2.17
C ASP A 30 -14.30 13.72 2.67
N GLN A 31 -13.97 12.96 3.73
CA GLN A 31 -12.59 12.81 4.19
C GLN A 31 -11.73 12.09 3.15
N ILE A 32 -12.27 11.04 2.52
CA ILE A 32 -11.57 10.32 1.45
C ILE A 32 -11.39 11.21 0.22
N PHE A 33 -12.41 11.98 -0.16
CA PHE A 33 -12.32 12.94 -1.27
C PHE A 33 -11.25 14.00 -1.01
N LYS A 34 -11.22 14.56 0.20
CA LYS A 34 -10.19 15.51 0.60
C LYS A 34 -8.78 14.92 0.48
N ALA A 35 -8.58 13.68 0.90
CA ALA A 35 -7.29 13.00 0.75
C ALA A 35 -6.92 12.80 -0.72
N ILE A 36 -7.86 12.36 -1.56
CA ILE A 36 -7.66 12.20 -3.01
C ILE A 36 -7.32 13.54 -3.66
N ASP A 37 -8.07 14.59 -3.35
CA ASP A 37 -7.89 15.92 -3.95
C ASP A 37 -6.58 16.55 -3.51
N THR A 38 -6.21 16.43 -2.23
CA THR A 38 -4.93 16.95 -1.71
C THR A 38 -3.75 16.29 -2.38
N VAL A 39 -3.78 14.96 -2.53
CA VAL A 39 -2.71 14.24 -3.23
C VAL A 39 -2.70 14.60 -4.72
N SER A 40 -3.87 14.57 -5.37
CA SER A 40 -4.02 14.88 -6.81
C SER A 40 -3.57 16.30 -7.16
N LEU A 41 -3.73 17.27 -6.25
CA LEU A 41 -3.26 18.64 -6.45
C LEU A 41 -1.75 18.70 -6.70
N HIS A 42 -0.98 17.83 -6.03
CA HIS A 42 0.48 17.84 -6.09
C HIS A 42 1.05 16.89 -7.14
N ILE A 43 0.39 15.76 -7.40
CA ILE A 43 0.89 14.73 -8.34
C ILE A 43 0.11 14.67 -9.66
N GLY A 44 -0.97 15.44 -9.79
CA GLY A 44 -1.91 15.37 -10.90
C GLY A 44 -2.57 14.00 -11.00
N ASN A 45 -2.65 13.47 -12.23
CA ASN A 45 -3.20 12.14 -12.53
C ASN A 45 -2.14 11.04 -12.59
N LYS A 46 -0.95 11.29 -12.03
CA LYS A 46 0.14 10.29 -11.97
C LYS A 46 -0.22 9.21 -10.95
N GLY A 47 0.09 7.96 -11.29
CA GLY A 47 -0.20 6.80 -10.44
C GLY A 47 -1.61 6.23 -10.61
N ILE A 48 -1.93 5.27 -9.74
CA ILE A 48 -3.17 4.50 -9.72
C ILE A 48 -3.61 4.37 -8.26
N TYR A 49 -4.84 4.75 -7.96
CA TYR A 49 -5.43 4.63 -6.62
C TYR A 49 -5.83 3.19 -6.34
N ALA A 50 -5.05 2.48 -5.53
CA ALA A 50 -5.42 1.17 -5.01
C ALA A 50 -6.09 1.33 -3.63
N ILE A 51 -7.38 1.05 -3.54
CA ILE A 51 -8.17 1.16 -2.30
C ILE A 51 -8.61 -0.24 -1.87
N ASP A 52 -8.85 -0.46 -0.58
CA ASP A 52 -9.41 -1.71 -0.10
C ASP A 52 -10.91 -1.88 -0.47
N ARG A 53 -11.55 -2.93 0.06
CA ARG A 53 -12.98 -3.23 -0.22
C ARG A 53 -13.92 -2.15 0.27
N GLY A 54 -13.51 -1.35 1.27
CA GLY A 54 -14.25 -0.18 1.70
C GLY A 54 -14.40 0.86 0.57
N GLY A 55 -13.57 0.80 -0.46
CA GLY A 55 -13.66 1.62 -1.67
C GLY A 55 -14.82 1.30 -2.61
N ASP A 56 -15.49 0.15 -2.47
CA ASP A 56 -16.62 -0.25 -3.32
C ASP A 56 -17.91 0.53 -2.98
N ARG A 57 -17.89 1.83 -3.30
CA ARG A 57 -18.95 2.80 -3.00
C ARG A 57 -19.25 3.64 -4.25
N GLY A 58 -20.53 3.85 -4.54
CA GLY A 58 -20.98 4.66 -5.69
C GLY A 58 -20.32 6.03 -5.74
N LYS A 59 -20.36 6.77 -4.62
CA LYS A 59 -19.75 8.10 -4.51
C LYS A 59 -18.24 8.13 -4.85
N LEU A 60 -17.49 7.08 -4.53
CA LEU A 60 -16.07 7.00 -4.88
C LEU A 60 -15.90 6.78 -6.39
N TYR A 61 -16.72 5.92 -7.01
CA TYR A 61 -16.70 5.75 -8.45
C TYR A 61 -17.06 7.05 -9.17
N ASP A 62 -18.07 7.79 -8.70
CA ASP A 62 -18.42 9.10 -9.27
C ASP A 62 -17.23 10.07 -9.22
N LYS A 63 -16.47 10.08 -8.12
CA LYS A 63 -15.25 10.90 -7.98
C LYS A 63 -14.11 10.45 -8.90
N PHE A 64 -13.91 9.14 -9.06
CA PHE A 64 -12.84 8.60 -9.91
C PHE A 64 -13.15 8.71 -11.41
N LEU A 65 -14.44 8.73 -11.77
CA LEU A 65 -14.92 8.72 -13.15
C LEU A 65 -15.53 10.07 -13.57
N GLU A 66 -15.30 11.13 -12.80
CA GLU A 66 -15.70 12.51 -13.14
C GLU A 66 -15.12 12.89 -14.51
N LYS A 67 -16.00 13.19 -15.47
CA LYS A 67 -15.65 13.47 -16.86
C LYS A 67 -14.62 14.62 -16.95
N GLY A 68 -13.48 14.36 -17.58
CA GLY A 68 -12.38 15.32 -17.72
C GLY A 68 -11.45 15.43 -16.51
N LYS A 69 -11.71 14.70 -15.43
CA LYS A 69 -10.86 14.62 -14.22
C LYS A 69 -10.67 13.18 -13.74
N GLU A 70 -10.77 12.24 -14.67
CA GLU A 70 -10.75 10.81 -14.39
C GLU A 70 -9.42 10.43 -13.73
N LYS A 71 -9.53 9.61 -12.69
CA LYS A 71 -8.40 9.10 -11.91
C LYS A 71 -8.38 7.59 -12.03
N ARG A 72 -7.20 7.04 -12.29
CA ARG A 72 -7.04 5.59 -12.42
C ARG A 72 -7.15 4.92 -11.06
N PHE A 73 -7.91 3.83 -10.97
CA PHE A 73 -8.11 3.11 -9.72
C PHE A 73 -8.09 1.59 -9.89
N VAL A 74 -7.83 0.89 -8.80
CA VAL A 74 -8.08 -0.54 -8.64
C VAL A 74 -8.76 -0.74 -7.29
N ILE A 75 -10.03 -1.17 -7.33
CA ILE A 75 -10.87 -1.33 -6.14
C ILE A 75 -11.43 -2.75 -6.11
N PRO A 76 -11.18 -3.54 -5.05
CA PRO A 76 -11.78 -4.85 -4.89
C PRO A 76 -13.28 -4.71 -4.60
N LEU A 77 -14.11 -5.52 -5.26
CA LEU A 77 -15.56 -5.47 -5.12
C LEU A 77 -16.04 -6.25 -3.91
N VAL A 78 -17.10 -5.74 -3.28
CA VAL A 78 -17.95 -6.52 -2.39
C VAL A 78 -18.82 -7.46 -3.22
N LYS A 79 -19.10 -8.65 -2.69
CA LYS A 79 -19.82 -9.71 -3.42
C LYS A 79 -21.22 -9.32 -3.88
N THR A 80 -21.81 -8.28 -3.30
CA THR A 80 -23.17 -7.83 -3.58
C THR A 80 -23.26 -6.82 -4.73
N ARG A 81 -22.13 -6.35 -5.28
CA ARG A 81 -22.17 -5.36 -6.37
C ARG A 81 -22.72 -5.97 -7.66
N ASP A 82 -23.65 -5.28 -8.29
CA ASP A 82 -24.02 -5.54 -9.67
C ASP A 82 -23.12 -4.80 -10.67
N LEU A 83 -22.86 -5.45 -11.79
CA LEU A 83 -22.15 -4.93 -12.94
C LEU A 83 -23.00 -5.15 -14.19
N VAL A 84 -22.78 -4.35 -15.23
CA VAL A 84 -23.38 -4.55 -16.55
C VAL A 84 -22.33 -5.15 -17.48
N HIS A 85 -22.58 -6.36 -17.97
CA HIS A 85 -21.74 -7.03 -18.96
C HIS A 85 -22.58 -7.34 -20.21
N ARG A 86 -22.12 -6.88 -21.38
CA ARG A 86 -22.85 -7.02 -22.66
C ARG A 86 -24.33 -6.59 -22.57
N GLY A 87 -24.58 -5.47 -21.89
CA GLY A 87 -25.93 -4.91 -21.68
C GLY A 87 -26.75 -5.60 -20.58
N VAL A 88 -26.29 -6.72 -20.02
CA VAL A 88 -27.03 -7.46 -18.98
C VAL A 88 -26.46 -7.13 -17.60
N ARG A 89 -27.34 -6.71 -16.69
CA ARG A 89 -27.00 -6.53 -15.28
C ARG A 89 -26.87 -7.89 -14.59
N LYS A 90 -25.72 -8.15 -13.97
CA LYS A 90 -25.43 -9.37 -13.22
C LYS A 90 -24.61 -9.05 -11.98
N ASN A 91 -24.80 -9.85 -10.94
CA ASN A 91 -23.98 -9.77 -9.74
C ASN A 91 -22.50 -10.10 -10.06
N CYS A 92 -21.58 -9.33 -9.49
CA CYS A 92 -20.13 -9.42 -9.75
C CYS A 92 -19.56 -10.78 -9.34
N HIS A 93 -20.06 -11.36 -8.24
CA HIS A 93 -19.61 -12.64 -7.74
C HIS A 93 -20.06 -13.79 -8.65
N ALA A 94 -21.31 -13.75 -9.12
CA ALA A 94 -21.80 -14.70 -10.12
C ALA A 94 -20.99 -14.63 -11.43
N LEU A 95 -20.67 -13.42 -11.90
CA LEU A 95 -19.80 -13.21 -13.07
C LEU A 95 -18.41 -13.82 -12.84
N ALA A 96 -17.78 -13.54 -11.70
CA ALA A 96 -16.43 -14.00 -11.39
C ALA A 96 -16.33 -15.51 -11.21
N THR A 97 -17.33 -16.14 -10.59
CA THR A 97 -17.39 -17.59 -10.41
C THR A 97 -17.49 -18.29 -11.77
N ALA A 98 -18.39 -17.82 -12.65
CA ALA A 98 -18.61 -18.40 -13.96
C ALA A 98 -17.48 -18.11 -14.98
N LEU A 99 -16.66 -17.07 -14.77
CA LEU A 99 -15.64 -16.66 -15.73
C LEU A 99 -14.51 -17.71 -15.85
N PRO A 100 -14.24 -18.24 -17.06
CA PRO A 100 -13.05 -19.04 -17.31
C PRO A 100 -11.79 -18.19 -17.16
N CYS A 101 -10.80 -18.71 -16.43
CA CYS A 101 -9.52 -18.05 -16.20
C CYS A 101 -8.39 -18.83 -16.91
N PRO A 102 -8.07 -18.50 -18.18
CA PRO A 102 -7.08 -19.27 -18.96
C PRO A 102 -5.63 -18.90 -18.63
N HIS A 103 -5.39 -17.75 -18.00
CA HIS A 103 -4.04 -17.33 -17.65
C HIS A 103 -3.68 -17.82 -16.25
N GLU A 104 -2.42 -18.21 -16.09
CA GLU A 104 -1.89 -18.72 -14.82
C GLU A 104 -0.63 -17.95 -14.40
N ALA A 105 -0.46 -17.78 -13.09
CA ALA A 105 0.76 -17.31 -12.47
C ALA A 105 1.00 -18.13 -11.20
N ALA A 106 2.26 -18.49 -10.93
CA ALA A 106 2.62 -19.16 -9.69
C ALA A 106 3.03 -18.12 -8.64
N ILE A 107 2.50 -18.23 -7.43
CA ILE A 107 2.94 -17.49 -6.26
C ILE A 107 3.43 -18.47 -5.20
N ILE A 108 4.36 -18.05 -4.34
CA ILE A 108 4.77 -18.83 -3.17
C ILE A 108 4.10 -18.22 -1.95
N LYS A 109 3.43 -19.05 -1.17
CA LYS A 109 2.79 -18.68 0.08
C LYS A 109 3.59 -19.30 1.22
N TYR A 110 3.81 -18.54 2.28
CA TYR A 110 4.46 -19.04 3.48
C TYR A 110 3.39 -19.21 4.54
N GLU A 111 3.11 -20.44 4.93
CA GLU A 111 2.18 -20.77 6.03
C GLU A 111 2.87 -21.74 6.98
N GLY A 112 2.90 -21.39 8.27
CA GLY A 112 3.53 -22.22 9.30
C GLY A 112 5.02 -22.50 9.06
N GLY A 113 5.75 -21.57 8.44
CA GLY A 113 7.18 -21.73 8.12
C GLY A 113 7.48 -22.62 6.91
N LYS A 114 6.46 -23.11 6.18
CA LYS A 114 6.62 -23.89 4.96
C LYS A 114 6.27 -23.07 3.72
N GLU A 115 7.08 -23.23 2.68
CA GLU A 115 6.81 -22.70 1.34
C GLU A 115 5.81 -23.59 0.62
N GLN A 116 4.71 -22.98 0.16
CA GLN A 116 3.70 -23.64 -0.66
C GLN A 116 3.55 -22.87 -1.97
N LYS A 117 3.79 -23.55 -3.09
CA LYS A 117 3.53 -22.98 -4.42
C LYS A 117 2.03 -23.06 -4.68
N VAL A 118 1.41 -21.90 -4.91
CA VAL A 118 -0.01 -21.76 -5.24
C VAL A 118 -0.12 -21.23 -6.67
N THR A 119 -0.92 -21.91 -7.49
CA THR A 119 -1.23 -21.43 -8.84
C THR A 119 -2.44 -20.51 -8.79
N ILE A 120 -2.27 -19.29 -9.27
CA ILE A 120 -3.33 -18.30 -9.44
C ILE A 120 -3.80 -18.31 -10.88
N ARG A 121 -5.10 -18.53 -11.08
CA ARG A 121 -5.74 -18.44 -12.39
C ARG A 121 -6.47 -17.11 -12.52
N TYR A 122 -6.25 -16.39 -13.61
CA TYR A 122 -6.85 -15.07 -13.77
C TYR A 122 -7.35 -14.76 -15.18
N ALA A 123 -8.27 -13.80 -15.25
CA ALA A 123 -8.84 -13.25 -16.47
C ALA A 123 -9.35 -11.84 -16.24
N SER A 124 -9.73 -11.18 -17.34
CA SER A 124 -10.40 -9.88 -17.34
C SER A 124 -11.72 -9.97 -18.09
N LEU A 125 -12.66 -9.10 -17.73
CA LEU A 125 -13.97 -8.98 -18.35
C LEU A 125 -14.34 -7.50 -18.52
N PRO A 126 -14.76 -7.03 -19.70
CA PRO A 126 -15.22 -5.66 -19.87
C PRO A 126 -16.60 -5.52 -19.24
N VAL A 127 -16.76 -4.52 -18.40
CA VAL A 127 -17.98 -4.28 -17.62
C VAL A 127 -18.26 -2.78 -17.52
N LYS A 128 -19.44 -2.44 -17.01
CA LYS A 128 -19.79 -1.10 -16.56
C LYS A 128 -20.42 -1.18 -15.18
N LEU A 129 -20.37 -0.08 -14.43
CA LEU A 129 -21.25 0.08 -13.28
C LEU A 129 -22.69 0.36 -13.78
N PRO A 130 -23.74 -0.13 -13.09
CA PRO A 130 -25.11 0.28 -13.38
C PRO A 130 -25.21 1.80 -13.33
N ASN A 131 -25.95 2.39 -14.29
CA ASN A 131 -26.12 3.84 -14.43
C ASN A 131 -24.83 4.62 -14.75
N HIS A 132 -23.72 3.94 -15.05
CA HIS A 132 -22.47 4.58 -15.46
C HIS A 132 -22.10 4.15 -16.88
N GLY A 133 -21.97 5.12 -17.79
CA GLY A 133 -21.64 4.84 -19.20
C GLY A 133 -20.18 4.41 -19.44
N TYR A 134 -19.30 4.74 -18.49
CA TYR A 134 -17.85 4.58 -18.61
C TYR A 134 -17.41 3.12 -18.66
N PRO A 135 -16.55 2.72 -19.61
CA PRO A 135 -16.06 1.36 -19.73
C PRO A 135 -15.05 1.03 -18.62
N LEU A 136 -15.24 -0.10 -17.96
CA LEU A 136 -14.38 -0.61 -16.90
C LEU A 136 -13.97 -2.05 -17.20
N PHE A 137 -13.01 -2.55 -16.43
CA PHE A 137 -12.62 -3.96 -16.43
C PHE A 137 -12.83 -4.57 -15.05
N LEU A 138 -13.45 -5.74 -15.03
CA LEU A 138 -13.46 -6.66 -13.89
C LEU A 138 -12.29 -7.63 -14.07
N ILE A 139 -11.31 -7.56 -13.19
CA ILE A 139 -10.22 -8.54 -13.09
C ILE A 139 -10.63 -9.60 -12.07
N VAL A 140 -10.51 -10.86 -12.46
CA VAL A 140 -10.83 -12.01 -11.60
C VAL A 140 -9.58 -12.83 -11.40
N ALA A 141 -9.22 -13.12 -10.16
CA ALA A 141 -8.15 -14.03 -9.81
C ALA A 141 -8.66 -15.11 -8.83
N LYS A 142 -8.45 -16.37 -9.18
CA LYS A 142 -8.85 -17.58 -8.44
C LYS A 142 -7.58 -18.27 -7.91
N GLY A 143 -7.63 -18.77 -6.68
CA GLY A 143 -6.51 -19.48 -6.03
C GLY A 143 -5.91 -18.75 -4.83
N PHE A 144 -6.21 -17.47 -4.60
CA PHE A 144 -5.77 -16.76 -3.38
C PHE A 144 -6.50 -17.22 -2.11
N GLY A 145 -7.67 -17.84 -2.25
CA GLY A 145 -8.51 -18.36 -1.17
C GLY A 145 -9.73 -19.07 -1.75
N LYS A 146 -10.74 -19.33 -0.91
CA LYS A 146 -12.00 -19.97 -1.33
C LYS A 146 -12.77 -19.16 -2.36
N GLU A 147 -12.66 -17.84 -2.26
CA GLU A 147 -13.44 -16.88 -3.04
C GLU A 147 -12.57 -16.23 -4.12
N PRO A 148 -13.12 -15.93 -5.32
CA PRO A 148 -12.39 -15.17 -6.32
C PRO A 148 -12.07 -13.77 -5.81
N MET A 149 -10.85 -13.30 -6.03
CA MET A 149 -10.54 -11.88 -5.94
C MET A 149 -11.14 -11.18 -7.16
N MET A 150 -11.94 -10.15 -6.91
CA MET A 150 -12.64 -9.38 -7.93
C MET A 150 -12.19 -7.93 -7.82
N LEU A 151 -11.46 -7.43 -8.83
CA LEU A 151 -10.95 -6.05 -8.84
C LEU A 151 -11.63 -5.29 -9.98
N LEU A 152 -12.28 -4.17 -9.66
CA LEU A 152 -12.80 -3.23 -10.64
C LEU A 152 -11.75 -2.15 -10.91
N THR A 153 -11.53 -1.84 -12.18
CA THR A 153 -10.56 -0.83 -12.60
C THR A 153 -11.00 -0.10 -13.86
N ASN A 154 -10.61 1.16 -13.99
CA ASN A 154 -10.63 1.93 -15.24
C ASN A 154 -9.24 1.99 -15.92
N CYS A 155 -8.25 1.27 -15.41
CA CYS A 155 -6.96 1.14 -16.07
C CYS A 155 -7.14 0.43 -17.43
N PRO A 156 -6.39 0.83 -18.48
CA PRO A 156 -6.41 0.14 -19.75
C PRO A 156 -5.90 -1.31 -19.59
N VAL A 157 -6.71 -2.29 -20.00
CA VAL A 157 -6.34 -3.71 -19.95
C VAL A 157 -6.46 -4.30 -21.34
N LYS A 158 -5.34 -4.86 -21.85
CA LYS A 158 -5.35 -5.61 -23.11
C LYS A 158 -5.73 -7.04 -22.78
N MET A 159 -7.01 -7.39 -22.90
CA MET A 159 -7.54 -8.68 -22.44
C MET A 159 -6.85 -9.93 -23.00
N LYS A 160 -6.18 -9.83 -24.15
CA LYS A 160 -5.41 -10.94 -24.77
C LYS A 160 -3.97 -11.05 -24.24
N VAL A 161 -3.50 -10.05 -23.50
CA VAL A 161 -2.12 -9.94 -23.00
C VAL A 161 -2.15 -10.17 -21.49
N LYS A 162 -1.74 -11.37 -21.06
CA LYS A 162 -1.83 -11.83 -19.66
C LYS A 162 -1.09 -10.90 -18.70
N GLU A 163 0.02 -10.32 -19.13
CA GLU A 163 0.87 -9.41 -18.35
C GLU A 163 0.09 -8.16 -17.94
N THR A 164 -0.77 -7.63 -18.82
CA THR A 164 -1.56 -6.43 -18.49
C THR A 164 -2.63 -6.71 -17.44
N ILE A 165 -3.18 -7.93 -17.40
CA ILE A 165 -4.14 -8.35 -16.40
C ILE A 165 -3.43 -8.59 -15.07
N TRP A 166 -2.30 -9.29 -15.10
CA TRP A 166 -1.48 -9.56 -13.93
C TRP A 166 -0.98 -8.27 -13.28
N HIS A 167 -0.58 -7.28 -14.08
CA HIS A 167 -0.14 -5.98 -13.59
C HIS A 167 -1.20 -5.29 -12.71
N VAL A 168 -2.49 -5.38 -13.05
CA VAL A 168 -3.58 -4.85 -12.20
C VAL A 168 -3.66 -5.59 -10.86
N ILE A 169 -3.46 -6.91 -10.87
CA ILE A 169 -3.40 -7.71 -9.64
C ILE A 169 -2.19 -7.28 -8.81
N GLU A 170 -1.02 -7.07 -9.41
CA GLU A 170 0.20 -6.60 -8.74
C GLU A 170 0.03 -5.21 -8.12
N ILE A 171 -0.65 -4.28 -8.81
CA ILE A 171 -1.01 -2.96 -8.26
C ILE A 171 -1.82 -3.14 -6.97
N TYR A 172 -2.86 -3.99 -7.00
CA TYR A 172 -3.68 -4.23 -5.82
C TYR A 172 -2.92 -4.94 -4.70
N LEU A 173 -2.06 -5.90 -5.02
CA LEU A 173 -1.21 -6.57 -4.02
C LEU A 173 -0.18 -5.60 -3.41
N THR A 174 0.35 -4.66 -4.20
CA THR A 174 1.28 -3.63 -3.75
C THR A 174 0.65 -2.69 -2.72
N ARG A 175 -0.68 -2.52 -2.75
CA ARG A 175 -1.44 -1.81 -1.70
C ARG A 175 -1.18 -2.37 -0.30
N TRP A 176 -0.94 -3.68 -0.14
CA TRP A 176 -0.62 -4.27 1.16
C TRP A 176 0.70 -3.73 1.74
N LYS A 177 1.66 -3.33 0.89
CA LYS A 177 2.89 -2.65 1.34
C LYS A 177 2.54 -1.33 2.04
N CYS A 178 1.53 -0.61 1.56
CA CYS A 178 1.04 0.63 2.15
C CYS A 178 0.39 0.39 3.52
N ASP A 179 -0.43 -0.66 3.65
CA ASP A 179 -1.05 -1.03 4.94
C ASP A 179 0.02 -1.40 5.97
N GLU A 180 1.02 -2.17 5.56
CA GLU A 180 2.13 -2.56 6.43
C GLU A 180 2.94 -1.34 6.87
N SER A 181 3.25 -0.44 5.95
CA SER A 181 3.93 0.82 6.27
C SER A 181 3.10 1.68 7.24
N PHE A 182 1.78 1.75 7.06
CA PHE A 182 0.91 2.44 7.99
C PHE A 182 0.84 1.75 9.37
N ARG A 183 0.83 0.42 9.43
CA ARG A 183 0.94 -0.33 10.69
C ARG A 183 2.26 -0.05 11.41
N SER A 184 3.37 0.00 10.68
CA SER A 184 4.66 0.37 11.23
C SER A 184 4.63 1.78 11.84
N ILE A 185 4.04 2.76 11.14
CA ILE A 185 3.87 4.11 11.70
C ILE A 185 3.05 4.07 13.00
N LYS A 186 1.94 3.33 13.02
CA LYS A 186 1.11 3.21 14.23
C LYS A 186 1.89 2.65 15.42
N GLN A 187 2.67 1.61 15.20
CA GLN A 187 3.42 0.93 16.26
C GLN A 187 4.68 1.69 16.68
N CYS A 188 5.54 2.06 15.73
CA CYS A 188 6.83 2.70 16.01
C CYS A 188 6.68 4.08 16.64
N TYR A 189 5.66 4.85 16.24
CA TYR A 189 5.39 6.18 16.79
C TYR A 189 4.27 6.19 17.83
N ASN A 190 3.76 5.00 18.21
CA ASN A 190 2.69 4.85 19.19
C ASN A 190 1.47 5.75 18.88
N LEU A 191 1.13 5.87 17.59
CA LEU A 191 0.16 6.84 17.05
C LEU A 191 -1.21 6.74 17.72
N GLU A 192 -1.63 5.52 18.04
CA GLU A 192 -2.95 5.23 18.63
C GLU A 192 -3.01 5.54 20.14
N ASN A 193 -1.88 5.86 20.77
CA ASN A 193 -1.78 6.15 22.19
C ASN A 193 -1.20 7.55 22.46
N ILE A 194 -1.34 8.47 21.49
CA ILE A 194 -1.04 9.88 21.70
C ILE A 194 -1.98 10.46 22.76
N ARG A 195 -1.40 11.13 23.77
CA ARG A 195 -2.14 11.77 24.87
C ARG A 195 -1.95 13.29 24.82
N VAL A 196 -2.87 13.97 24.15
CA VAL A 196 -2.99 15.44 24.17
C VAL A 196 -4.43 15.82 24.41
N ARG A 197 -4.66 17.02 24.95
CA ARG A 197 -5.99 17.44 25.44
C ARG A 197 -6.89 18.10 24.39
N HIS A 198 -6.35 18.51 23.25
CA HIS A 198 -7.10 19.23 22.22
C HIS A 198 -7.02 18.54 20.87
N TYR A 199 -8.13 18.53 20.13
CA TYR A 199 -8.22 17.96 18.79
C TYR A 199 -7.19 18.57 17.81
N THR A 200 -6.98 19.89 17.88
CA THR A 200 -5.94 20.57 17.09
C THR A 200 -4.54 20.03 17.41
N SER A 201 -4.24 19.75 18.69
CA SER A 201 -2.97 19.15 19.09
C SER A 201 -2.81 17.74 18.56
N ILE A 202 -3.88 16.93 18.50
CA ILE A 202 -3.86 15.59 17.88
C ILE A 202 -3.46 15.73 16.40
N ARG A 203 -4.15 16.62 15.67
CA ARG A 203 -3.88 16.85 14.24
C ARG A 203 -2.44 17.32 13.98
N ASN A 204 -1.93 18.23 14.81
CA ASN A 204 -0.56 18.72 14.69
C ASN A 204 0.46 17.60 14.92
N LEU A 205 0.27 16.75 15.92
CA LEU A 205 1.18 15.61 16.15
C LEU A 205 1.13 14.60 15.02
N VAL A 206 -0.06 14.33 14.46
CA VAL A 206 -0.22 13.44 13.30
C VAL A 206 0.53 14.00 12.08
N ALA A 207 0.47 15.31 11.86
CA ALA A 207 1.22 15.97 10.79
C ALA A 207 2.75 15.90 10.99
N ILE A 208 3.23 16.04 12.23
CA ILE A 208 4.65 15.84 12.55
C ILE A 208 5.06 14.39 12.29
N ILE A 209 4.25 13.41 12.68
CA ILE A 209 4.52 11.99 12.43
C ILE A 209 4.58 11.71 10.93
N LEU A 210 3.71 12.32 10.12
CA LEU A 210 3.81 12.23 8.66
C LEU A 210 5.17 12.73 8.16
N ALA A 211 5.61 13.91 8.62
CA ALA A 211 6.89 14.50 8.23
C ALA A 211 8.09 13.62 8.63
N VAL A 212 8.08 13.09 9.86
CA VAL A 212 9.13 12.17 10.35
C VAL A 212 9.13 10.86 9.58
N SER A 213 7.94 10.30 9.31
CA SER A 213 7.80 9.06 8.53
C SER A 213 8.28 9.26 7.09
N TYR A 214 7.98 10.40 6.48
CA TYR A 214 8.50 10.77 5.17
C TYR A 214 10.02 10.91 5.19
N PHE A 215 10.57 11.59 6.19
CA PHE A 215 12.01 11.75 6.35
C PHE A 215 12.73 10.40 6.43
N ALA A 216 12.23 9.48 7.26
CA ALA A 216 12.77 8.14 7.39
C ALA A 216 12.65 7.34 6.09
N ALA A 217 11.47 7.35 5.47
CA ALA A 217 11.21 6.56 4.27
C ALA A 217 11.96 7.07 3.03
N VAL A 218 12.20 8.39 2.92
CA VAL A 218 12.80 9.00 1.73
C VAL A 218 14.27 9.32 1.92
N TYR A 219 14.64 10.08 2.94
CA TYR A 219 16.01 10.60 3.09
C TYR A 219 16.96 9.61 3.76
N LEU A 220 16.51 8.84 4.76
CA LEU A 220 17.36 7.83 5.38
C LEU A 220 17.53 6.58 4.50
N ALA A 221 16.49 6.20 3.77
CA ALA A 221 16.52 5.07 2.84
C ALA A 221 17.48 5.26 1.66
N ASP A 222 17.67 6.50 1.20
CA ASP A 222 18.46 6.80 0.01
C ASP A 222 19.98 6.94 0.30
N ASN A 223 20.41 7.01 1.57
CA ASN A 223 21.82 7.20 1.95
C ASN A 223 22.66 5.89 1.86
N LEU A 224 23.68 5.90 0.99
CA LEU A 224 24.48 4.74 0.57
C LEU A 224 25.12 3.89 1.70
N LYS A 225 25.51 4.49 2.83
CA LYS A 225 26.15 3.76 3.95
C LYS A 225 25.19 2.87 4.73
N LEU A 226 23.90 3.19 4.78
CA LEU A 226 22.87 2.31 5.34
C LEU A 226 22.51 1.18 4.37
N LYS A 227 22.59 1.45 3.07
CA LYS A 227 22.24 0.51 1.98
C LYS A 227 22.98 -0.84 2.10
N ILE A 228 24.25 -0.82 2.47
CA ILE A 228 25.09 -2.02 2.67
C ILE A 228 24.65 -2.83 3.90
N LEU A 229 24.28 -2.14 4.99
CA LEU A 229 23.77 -2.80 6.21
C LEU A 229 22.41 -3.44 5.94
N ILE A 230 21.56 -2.74 5.20
CA ILE A 230 20.23 -3.20 4.77
C ILE A 230 20.35 -4.37 3.80
N GLU A 231 21.28 -4.37 2.85
CA GLU A 231 21.48 -5.48 1.91
C GLU A 231 21.83 -6.80 2.60
N ARG A 232 22.66 -6.77 3.66
CA ARG A 232 22.96 -7.96 4.48
C ARG A 232 21.75 -8.46 5.25
N VAL A 233 20.93 -7.57 5.81
CA VAL A 233 19.65 -7.92 6.44
C VAL A 233 18.66 -8.45 5.39
N TYR A 234 18.70 -7.92 4.16
CA TYR A 234 17.82 -8.29 3.06
C TYR A 234 18.11 -9.69 2.52
N LEU A 235 19.39 -10.06 2.39
CA LEU A 235 19.85 -11.38 1.93
C LEU A 235 19.37 -12.52 2.83
N VAL A 236 19.17 -12.26 4.13
CA VAL A 236 18.61 -13.21 5.09
C VAL A 236 17.07 -13.27 5.05
N SER A 237 16.42 -12.30 4.40
CA SER A 237 14.97 -12.09 4.47
C SER A 237 14.20 -12.43 3.18
N LYS A 238 14.73 -13.25 2.26
CA LYS A 238 13.98 -13.76 1.10
C LYS A 238 12.72 -14.51 1.57
N ARG A 239 11.63 -13.76 1.74
CA ARG A 239 10.35 -14.17 2.29
C ARG A 239 9.30 -13.48 1.41
N PHE A 240 8.31 -14.24 0.94
CA PHE A 240 7.26 -13.64 0.12
C PHE A 240 6.52 -12.54 0.88
N PHE A 241 6.14 -11.51 0.12
CA PHE A 241 5.69 -10.18 0.57
C PHE A 241 6.80 -9.24 1.10
N GLY A 242 8.02 -9.35 0.55
CA GLY A 242 8.69 -8.16 0.00
C GLY A 242 9.16 -7.05 0.96
N VAL A 243 9.34 -7.28 2.25
CA VAL A 243 10.28 -6.55 3.15
C VAL A 243 10.21 -4.98 3.22
N PRO A 244 9.08 -4.26 3.03
CA PRO A 244 9.00 -2.89 3.56
C PRO A 244 8.89 -2.91 5.10
N THR A 245 8.37 -4.02 5.65
CA THR A 245 8.20 -4.28 7.08
C THR A 245 9.52 -4.06 7.81
N PHE A 246 10.51 -4.91 7.55
CA PHE A 246 11.79 -4.85 8.26
C PHE A 246 12.52 -3.53 8.06
N PHE A 247 12.39 -2.88 6.90
CA PHE A 247 13.08 -1.63 6.66
C PHE A 247 12.57 -0.50 7.56
N ASN A 248 11.26 -0.24 7.59
CA ASN A 248 10.70 0.84 8.41
C ASN A 248 10.91 0.58 9.91
N TYR A 249 10.72 -0.67 10.36
CA TYR A 249 10.98 -1.05 11.75
C TYR A 249 12.47 -0.94 12.12
N ALA A 250 13.39 -1.38 11.26
CA ALA A 250 14.83 -1.31 11.53
C ALA A 250 15.36 0.14 11.55
N ILE A 251 14.83 1.02 10.69
CA ILE A 251 15.18 2.45 10.76
C ILE A 251 14.66 3.06 12.05
N ALA A 252 13.42 2.79 12.44
CA ALA A 252 12.85 3.31 13.68
C ALA A 252 13.65 2.82 14.92
N ASP A 253 13.98 1.53 14.97
CA ASP A 253 14.79 0.95 16.04
C ASP A 253 16.23 1.50 16.06
N GLY A 254 16.85 1.65 14.88
CA GLY A 254 18.17 2.27 14.76
C GLY A 254 18.19 3.73 15.23
N LEU A 255 17.17 4.52 14.89
CA LEU A 255 17.01 5.90 15.37
C LEU A 255 16.78 5.94 16.87
N TYR A 256 15.91 5.07 17.39
CA TYR A 256 15.63 4.97 18.83
C TYR A 256 16.92 4.67 19.59
N ASN A 257 17.65 3.64 19.17
CA ASN A 257 18.92 3.28 19.80
C ASN A 257 19.97 4.39 19.66
N LEU A 258 20.07 5.09 18.51
CA LEU A 258 21.04 6.18 18.34
C LEU A 258 20.75 7.38 19.26
N LEU A 259 19.48 7.78 19.35
CA LEU A 259 19.08 8.99 20.09
C LEU A 259 18.94 8.73 21.60
N PHE A 260 18.57 7.53 22.01
CA PHE A 260 18.32 7.18 23.42
C PHE A 260 19.41 6.32 24.07
N SER A 261 20.45 5.92 23.35
CA SER A 261 21.63 5.24 23.96
C SER A 261 22.55 6.20 24.73
N GLY A 262 22.37 7.51 24.58
CA GLY A 262 23.04 8.52 25.40
C GLY A 262 22.16 8.97 26.56
N ASN A 263 22.40 8.44 27.77
CA ASN A 263 21.78 8.98 29.00
C ASN A 263 22.49 10.24 29.53
N THR A 264 23.43 10.80 28.78
CA THR A 264 24.06 12.09 29.04
C THR A 264 23.56 13.05 27.96
N GLY A 265 23.11 14.25 28.35
CA GLY A 265 22.71 15.29 27.39
C GLY A 265 23.82 15.62 26.38
N ILE A 266 23.58 16.59 25.50
CA ILE A 266 24.58 17.06 24.52
C ILE A 266 25.73 17.80 25.23
N HIS A 267 26.50 17.06 26.03
CA HIS A 267 27.74 17.48 26.63
C HIS A 267 28.73 16.34 26.46
N GLU A 268 29.86 16.72 25.84
CA GLU A 268 31.02 15.92 25.49
C GLU A 268 30.85 14.97 24.29
N THR A 269 31.26 15.50 23.13
CA THR A 269 31.87 14.71 22.05
C THR A 269 32.99 13.84 22.61
N ARG A 270 32.67 12.60 22.99
CA ARG A 270 33.68 11.55 23.13
C ARG A 270 34.27 11.30 21.75
N ARG A 271 35.58 11.58 21.59
CA ARG A 271 36.36 11.17 20.41
C ARG A 271 36.08 9.69 20.15
N ALA A 272 35.57 9.39 18.96
CA ALA A 272 35.33 8.02 18.52
C ALA A 272 36.62 7.22 18.61
N THR A 273 36.66 6.20 19.47
CA THR A 273 37.66 5.14 19.39
C THR A 273 37.40 4.37 18.09
N LYS A 274 38.44 4.26 17.24
CA LYS A 274 38.37 3.49 16.00
C LYS A 274 37.92 2.05 16.32
N PRO A 275 36.95 1.48 15.59
CA PRO A 275 36.60 0.08 15.75
C PRO A 275 37.78 -0.79 15.30
N GLU A 276 38.25 -1.66 16.21
CA GLU A 276 39.28 -2.64 15.93
C GLU A 276 38.67 -3.76 15.08
N PHE A 277 38.99 -3.78 13.78
CA PHE A 277 38.58 -4.86 12.89
C PHE A 277 39.38 -6.12 13.23
N ARG A 278 38.76 -7.08 13.93
CA ARG A 278 39.28 -8.45 14.01
C ARG A 278 39.27 -9.07 12.61
N ARG A 279 40.46 -9.20 12.02
CA ARG A 279 40.70 -10.01 10.82
C ARG A 279 40.48 -11.48 11.18
N TYR A 280 39.50 -12.11 10.55
CA TYR A 280 39.42 -13.57 10.48
C TYR A 280 40.26 -14.01 9.28
N THR A 281 41.38 -14.68 9.56
CA THR A 281 42.21 -15.34 8.55
C THR A 281 41.47 -16.59 8.06
N ILE A 282 41.20 -16.67 6.77
CA ILE A 282 40.78 -17.90 6.10
C ILE A 282 42.05 -18.72 5.90
N LEU A 283 42.12 -19.89 6.54
CA LEU A 283 43.10 -20.91 6.17
C LEU A 283 42.61 -21.56 4.87
N THR A 284 43.52 -21.59 3.89
CA THR A 284 43.40 -22.17 2.54
C THR A 284 43.00 -23.65 2.56
#